data_AF-A0A2V9ISE6-F1
#
_entry.id   AF-A0A2V9ISE6-F1
#
_cell.length_a   1.000
_cell.length_b   1.000
_cell.length_c   1.000
_cell.angle_alpha   90.00
_cell.angle_beta   90.00
_cell.angle_gamma   90.00
#
_symmetry.space_group_name_H-M   'P 1'
#
loop_
_entity.id
_entity.type
_entity.pdbx_description
1 polymer ?
#
loop_
_entity_poly.entity_id
_entity_poly.type
_entity_poly.pdbx_seq_one_letter_code
_entity_poly.pdbx_strand_id
1 'polypeptide(L)'
;MPATAHVLQKRPFRLDESAGFSDSSSWCGGNPVTTQLLNAYTILVPGGEHFIIRTCKMYLSRLEPELREELERVFFQEASHSREHQRVLEAMSANGLGLEIFRKLVEWLSYHLLEPLTPLKLRLATAAAIEHHNAVIATFFLNQEMLRGVRSGELRRLFVWHFAEEIEHKETVFKVLQSISRSWLVRILGLFLSFTTFLCYLAIGALLLLFKTRAVLTRDFWVEVLNPEPIRKGLFAALVKESLRYLRPKFCPSAEESRPLLTSALAELRHLGVEGPKREVRPSPRVLPPKFRTKMTRTLTRCHGLQKRHEFFFSCIDKYDGAWIHTGGERKLNFCTYSYLGLLHHEQIDEAAKSALERHGTGTHGVRLLGGNLEIHEQLESSIAAFFQREAAITFSSGFMANLAVIGTLVGKGDYIFSDELNHASIVDGCRTSGAEVVKFRHNDAADLDAKLSSLPNGVRSMIIVDAVYSMDGDVAPLRKLIEVRDRHLNTILMVDEAHSVGVLGTRGRGIEEHFDCVGQIDVLMGTLSKTIPCQGGYIVGSQELIDYLRYKARGFIFSAALSPVTAAAAQAALKVIENEGEARRTQLMANVHYFVGRLQEEGFDTGDTETAIVPVVLRSE
;
A
#
# COMPACT_ATOMS: atom_id res chain seq x y z
N MET A 1 -8.87 23.45 -45.41
CA MET A 1 -8.97 22.84 -44.06
C MET A 1 -8.10 21.59 -44.07
N PRO A 2 -7.10 21.45 -43.19
CA PRO A 2 -6.26 20.26 -43.18
C PRO A 2 -7.10 19.06 -42.73
N ALA A 3 -6.86 17.91 -43.37
CA ALA A 3 -7.52 16.65 -43.08
C ALA A 3 -7.42 16.34 -41.58
N THR A 4 -8.56 16.25 -40.91
CA THR A 4 -8.63 15.91 -39.49
C THR A 4 -8.04 14.52 -39.29
N ALA A 5 -6.89 14.46 -38.61
CA ALA A 5 -6.28 13.22 -38.14
C ALA A 5 -7.34 12.37 -37.43
N HIS A 6 -7.40 11.08 -37.76
CA HIS A 6 -8.38 10.16 -37.20
C HIS A 6 -8.05 9.93 -35.72
N VAL A 7 -8.70 10.69 -34.84
CA VAL A 7 -8.54 10.60 -33.39
C VAL A 7 -9.24 9.32 -32.92
N LEU A 8 -8.48 8.30 -32.49
CA LEU A 8 -9.01 7.14 -31.76
C LEU A 8 -9.95 7.63 -30.64
N GLN A 9 -11.22 7.22 -30.66
CA GLN A 9 -12.23 7.66 -29.68
C GLN A 9 -12.51 6.57 -28.68
N LYS A 10 -12.51 6.90 -27.39
CA LYS A 10 -12.95 5.97 -26.34
C LYS A 10 -14.45 5.70 -26.48
N ARG A 11 -14.84 4.43 -26.67
CA ARG A 11 -16.25 4.02 -26.70
C ARG A 11 -16.52 3.06 -25.54
N PRO A 12 -16.98 3.57 -24.39
CA PRO A 12 -17.28 2.69 -23.27
C PRO A 12 -18.46 1.80 -23.63
N PHE A 13 -18.31 0.51 -23.35
CA PHE A 13 -19.30 -0.53 -23.60
C PHE A 13 -19.47 -1.36 -22.33
N ARG A 14 -20.70 -1.82 -22.12
CA ARG A 14 -21.05 -2.72 -21.03
C ARG A 14 -22.18 -3.64 -21.46
N LEU A 15 -21.99 -4.93 -21.21
CA LEU A 15 -23.04 -5.95 -21.35
C LEU A 15 -24.11 -5.77 -20.28
N ASP A 16 -25.37 -6.04 -20.64
CA ASP A 16 -26.47 -6.12 -19.67
C ASP A 16 -26.42 -7.45 -18.90
N GLU A 17 -26.17 -7.38 -17.59
CA GLU A 17 -26.06 -8.55 -16.70
C GLU A 17 -27.40 -9.32 -16.59
N SER A 18 -28.54 -8.69 -16.88
CA SER A 18 -29.86 -9.31 -16.81
C SER A 18 -30.24 -10.13 -18.06
N ALA A 19 -29.52 -9.96 -19.17
CA ALA A 19 -29.92 -10.50 -20.47
C ALA A 19 -29.63 -12.00 -20.67
N GLY A 20 -28.96 -12.66 -19.73
CA GLY A 20 -28.75 -14.13 -19.70
C GLY A 20 -28.13 -14.74 -20.97
N PHE A 21 -26.84 -15.07 -20.94
CA PHE A 21 -26.13 -15.75 -22.06
C PHE A 21 -26.45 -17.25 -22.19
N SER A 22 -27.72 -17.64 -21.98
CA SER A 22 -28.17 -19.03 -21.84
C SER A 22 -28.03 -19.88 -23.11
N ASP A 23 -27.96 -19.28 -24.30
CA ASP A 23 -27.79 -19.98 -25.60
C ASP A 23 -26.41 -19.75 -26.23
N SER A 24 -25.34 -19.78 -25.44
CA SER A 24 -23.97 -19.56 -25.92
C SER A 24 -23.45 -20.65 -26.87
N SER A 25 -24.14 -21.79 -26.98
CA SER A 25 -23.82 -22.86 -27.93
C SER A 25 -24.33 -22.62 -29.36
N SER A 26 -25.38 -21.82 -29.57
CA SER A 26 -26.04 -21.68 -30.88
C SER A 26 -26.66 -20.29 -31.12
N TRP A 27 -25.85 -19.24 -30.96
CA TRP A 27 -26.36 -17.86 -31.03
C TRP A 27 -26.31 -17.21 -32.41
N CYS A 28 -25.50 -17.72 -33.36
CA CYS A 28 -25.50 -17.26 -34.75
C CYS A 28 -26.39 -18.22 -35.57
N GLY A 29 -27.69 -17.91 -35.68
CA GLY A 29 -28.73 -18.85 -36.11
C GLY A 29 -28.39 -19.61 -37.40
N GLY A 30 -28.39 -20.95 -37.33
CA GLY A 30 -28.09 -21.82 -38.48
C GLY A 30 -26.62 -21.87 -38.91
N ASN A 31 -25.72 -21.18 -38.21
CA ASN A 31 -24.28 -21.10 -38.52
C ASN A 31 -23.44 -21.61 -37.32
N PRO A 32 -23.41 -22.93 -37.05
CA PRO A 32 -22.66 -23.50 -35.94
C PRO A 32 -21.13 -23.30 -36.04
N VAL A 33 -20.53 -23.29 -37.23
CA VAL A 33 -19.08 -23.06 -37.40
C VAL A 33 -18.72 -21.63 -37.01
N THR A 34 -19.49 -20.66 -37.51
CA THR A 34 -19.36 -19.25 -37.14
C THR A 34 -19.53 -19.03 -35.64
N THR A 35 -20.55 -19.65 -35.04
CA THR A 35 -20.80 -19.55 -33.59
C THR A 35 -19.57 -20.01 -32.79
N GLN A 36 -19.00 -21.18 -33.13
CA GLN A 36 -17.87 -21.70 -32.38
C GLN A 36 -16.56 -20.94 -32.66
N LEU A 37 -16.41 -20.37 -33.86
CA LEU A 37 -15.27 -19.50 -34.17
C LEU A 37 -15.28 -18.23 -33.30
N LEU A 38 -16.43 -17.57 -33.17
CA LEU A 38 -16.57 -16.34 -32.35
C LEU A 38 -16.52 -16.64 -30.84
N ASN A 39 -17.00 -17.82 -30.42
CA ASN A 39 -16.78 -18.32 -29.06
C ASN A 39 -15.29 -18.57 -28.77
N ALA A 40 -14.56 -19.19 -29.70
CA ALA A 40 -13.12 -19.38 -29.59
C ALA A 40 -12.36 -18.05 -29.57
N TYR A 41 -12.83 -17.06 -30.34
CA TYR A 41 -12.33 -15.70 -30.29
C TYR A 41 -12.48 -15.10 -28.89
N THR A 42 -13.68 -15.21 -28.29
CA THR A 42 -13.94 -14.75 -26.91
C THR A 42 -13.02 -15.41 -25.87
N ILE A 43 -12.66 -16.69 -26.06
CA ILE A 43 -11.74 -17.40 -25.17
C ILE A 43 -10.31 -16.84 -25.25
N LEU A 44 -9.86 -16.42 -26.43
CA LEU A 44 -8.46 -16.07 -26.69
C LEU A 44 -8.15 -14.58 -26.58
N VAL A 45 -9.13 -13.73 -26.89
CA VAL A 45 -8.99 -12.27 -26.92
C VAL A 45 -8.37 -11.71 -25.64
N PRO A 46 -8.90 -11.97 -24.41
CA PRO A 46 -8.35 -11.37 -23.21
C PRO A 46 -6.84 -11.61 -23.01
N GLY A 47 -6.37 -12.82 -23.34
CA GLY A 47 -4.95 -13.16 -23.28
C GLY A 47 -4.10 -12.39 -24.30
N GLY A 48 -4.61 -12.25 -25.53
CA GLY A 48 -3.97 -11.49 -26.61
C GLY A 48 -3.87 -9.99 -26.30
N GLU A 49 -4.96 -9.40 -25.81
CA GLU A 49 -5.04 -7.97 -25.47
C GLU A 49 -4.09 -7.62 -24.31
N HIS A 50 -4.04 -8.48 -23.29
CA HIS A 50 -3.05 -8.34 -22.23
C HIS A 50 -1.60 -8.43 -22.74
N PHE A 51 -1.33 -9.30 -23.72
CA PHE A 51 -0.02 -9.37 -24.36
C PHE A 51 0.32 -8.10 -25.15
N ILE A 52 -0.63 -7.54 -25.90
CA ILE A 52 -0.46 -6.29 -26.65
C ILE A 52 -0.16 -5.13 -25.69
N ILE A 53 -0.99 -4.94 -24.64
CA ILE A 53 -0.79 -3.90 -23.63
C ILE A 53 0.59 -4.04 -22.98
N ARG A 54 0.94 -5.23 -22.46
CA ARG A 54 2.24 -5.45 -21.80
C ARG A 54 3.40 -5.10 -22.72
N THR A 55 3.37 -5.58 -23.96
CA THR A 55 4.44 -5.40 -24.94
C THR A 55 4.61 -3.94 -25.34
N CYS A 56 3.51 -3.27 -25.70
CA CYS A 56 3.54 -1.88 -26.13
C CYS A 56 3.88 -0.92 -24.99
N LYS A 57 3.45 -1.21 -23.75
CA LYS A 57 3.74 -0.39 -22.57
C LYS A 57 5.24 -0.25 -22.30
N MET A 58 6.05 -1.25 -22.67
CA MET A 58 7.51 -1.19 -22.53
C MET A 58 8.18 -0.12 -23.41
N TYR A 59 7.48 0.39 -24.42
CA TYR A 59 8.00 1.37 -25.38
C TYR A 59 7.46 2.79 -25.18
N LEU A 60 6.46 3.01 -24.29
CA LEU A 60 5.79 4.31 -24.11
C LEU A 60 6.73 5.50 -23.97
N SER A 61 7.79 5.37 -23.16
CA SER A 61 8.75 6.44 -22.90
C SER A 61 9.60 6.82 -24.11
N ARG A 62 9.63 5.96 -25.14
CA ARG A 62 10.40 6.14 -26.38
C ARG A 62 9.56 6.67 -27.55
N LEU A 63 8.25 6.84 -27.35
CA LEU A 63 7.34 7.32 -28.37
C LEU A 63 7.15 8.82 -28.29
N GLU A 64 6.96 9.44 -29.46
CA GLU A 64 6.52 10.83 -29.60
C GLU A 64 5.18 11.06 -28.89
N PRO A 65 4.91 12.27 -28.36
CA PRO A 65 3.72 12.54 -27.55
C PRO A 65 2.39 12.15 -28.22
N GLU A 66 2.24 12.44 -29.51
CA GLU A 66 1.01 12.16 -30.27
C GLU A 66 0.73 10.65 -30.38
N LEU A 67 1.75 9.86 -30.74
CA LEU A 67 1.64 8.41 -30.86
C LEU A 67 1.50 7.73 -29.49
N ARG A 68 2.08 8.32 -28.44
CA ARG A 68 1.88 7.87 -27.05
C ARG A 68 0.42 8.03 -26.65
N GLU A 69 -0.19 9.18 -26.93
CA GLU A 69 -1.59 9.42 -26.61
C GLU A 69 -2.52 8.48 -27.37
N GLU A 70 -2.29 8.25 -28.67
CA GLU A 70 -3.02 7.26 -29.45
C GLU A 70 -2.93 5.86 -28.82
N LEU A 71 -1.71 5.43 -28.45
CA LEU A 71 -1.48 4.12 -27.85
C LEU A 71 -2.14 3.96 -26.47
N GLU A 72 -2.15 5.01 -25.64
CA GLU A 72 -2.86 5.00 -24.36
C GLU A 72 -4.37 4.83 -24.52
N ARG A 73 -4.95 5.29 -25.63
CA ARG A 73 -6.37 5.06 -25.95
C ARG A 73 -6.63 3.62 -26.37
N VAL A 74 -5.73 3.00 -27.14
CA VAL A 74 -5.78 1.56 -27.44
C VAL A 74 -5.80 0.77 -26.13
N PHE A 75 -4.91 1.06 -25.17
CA PHE A 75 -4.90 0.36 -23.87
C PHE A 75 -6.21 0.44 -23.11
N PHE A 76 -6.93 1.56 -23.23
CA PHE A 76 -8.24 1.72 -22.60
C PHE A 76 -9.32 0.85 -23.28
N GLN A 77 -9.30 0.78 -24.61
CA GLN A 77 -10.23 -0.02 -25.41
C GLN A 77 -9.97 -1.52 -25.19
N GLU A 78 -8.72 -1.96 -25.32
CA GLU A 78 -8.24 -3.32 -25.04
C GLU A 78 -8.61 -3.79 -23.61
N ALA A 79 -8.39 -2.96 -22.59
CA ALA A 79 -8.77 -3.31 -21.22
C ALA A 79 -10.29 -3.42 -21.05
N SER A 80 -11.07 -2.68 -21.84
CA SER A 80 -12.53 -2.76 -21.85
C SER A 80 -13.00 -4.02 -22.58
N HIS A 81 -12.42 -4.34 -23.74
CA HIS A 81 -12.70 -5.56 -24.48
C HIS A 81 -12.45 -6.79 -23.60
N SER A 82 -11.28 -6.89 -22.95
CA SER A 82 -10.88 -8.01 -22.08
C SER A 82 -11.92 -8.24 -21.00
N ARG A 83 -12.38 -7.15 -20.35
CA ARG A 83 -13.38 -7.22 -19.28
C ARG A 83 -14.71 -7.78 -19.76
N GLU A 84 -15.20 -7.35 -20.92
CA GLU A 84 -16.52 -7.75 -21.40
C GLU A 84 -16.49 -9.15 -22.04
N HIS A 85 -15.42 -9.53 -22.74
CA HIS A 85 -15.21 -10.93 -23.17
C HIS A 85 -15.05 -11.89 -21.98
N GLN A 86 -14.39 -11.47 -20.90
CA GLN A 86 -14.28 -12.27 -19.68
C GLN A 86 -15.65 -12.59 -19.06
N ARG A 87 -16.59 -11.63 -19.07
CA ARG A 87 -17.97 -11.87 -18.59
C ARG A 87 -18.71 -12.90 -19.44
N VAL A 88 -18.57 -12.83 -20.77
CA VAL A 88 -19.14 -13.84 -21.66
C VAL A 88 -18.48 -15.19 -21.43
N LEU A 89 -17.17 -15.22 -21.21
CA LEU A 89 -16.42 -16.44 -20.92
C LEU A 89 -16.86 -17.10 -19.60
N GLU A 90 -17.16 -16.32 -18.56
CA GLU A 90 -17.71 -16.82 -17.30
C GLU A 90 -19.08 -17.50 -17.53
N ALA A 91 -19.95 -16.87 -18.32
CA ALA A 91 -21.23 -17.44 -18.68
C ALA A 91 -21.11 -18.68 -19.58
N MET A 92 -20.19 -18.66 -20.56
CA MET A 92 -19.84 -19.83 -21.36
C MET A 92 -19.33 -20.97 -20.48
N SER A 93 -18.50 -20.68 -19.47
CA SER A 93 -17.96 -21.66 -18.54
C SER A 93 -19.05 -22.28 -17.68
N ALA A 94 -19.99 -21.48 -17.19
CA ALA A 94 -21.17 -21.97 -16.47
C ALA A 94 -22.02 -22.93 -17.33
N ASN A 95 -22.10 -22.68 -18.64
CA ASN A 95 -22.78 -23.55 -19.62
C ASN A 95 -21.89 -24.69 -20.16
N GLY A 96 -20.72 -24.93 -19.57
CA GLY A 96 -19.82 -26.01 -19.94
C GLY A 96 -18.98 -25.77 -21.21
N LEU A 97 -18.93 -24.56 -21.76
CA LEU A 97 -18.19 -24.21 -22.99
C LEU A 97 -16.84 -23.49 -22.78
N GLY A 98 -16.41 -23.25 -21.53
CA GLY A 98 -15.24 -22.41 -21.23
C GLY A 98 -13.86 -22.93 -21.67
N LEU A 99 -13.73 -24.17 -22.17
CA LEU A 99 -12.46 -24.81 -22.56
C LEU A 99 -11.26 -24.56 -21.62
N GLU A 100 -11.49 -24.61 -20.30
CA GLU A 100 -10.53 -24.13 -19.30
C GLU A 100 -9.13 -24.74 -19.39
N ILE A 101 -9.02 -26.04 -19.70
CA ILE A 101 -7.72 -26.72 -19.88
C ILE A 101 -6.96 -26.14 -21.08
N PHE A 102 -7.66 -25.96 -22.21
CA PHE A 102 -7.07 -25.39 -23.42
C PHE A 102 -6.64 -23.94 -23.20
N ARG A 103 -7.49 -23.13 -22.56
CA ARG A 103 -7.18 -21.73 -22.23
C ARG A 103 -5.94 -21.62 -21.35
N LYS A 104 -5.89 -22.37 -20.23
CA LYS A 104 -4.71 -22.39 -19.33
C LYS A 104 -3.45 -22.85 -20.04
N LEU A 105 -3.54 -23.86 -20.91
CA LEU A 105 -2.40 -24.34 -21.68
C LEU A 105 -1.88 -23.27 -22.65
N VAL A 106 -2.76 -22.61 -23.39
CA VAL A 106 -2.41 -21.52 -24.32
C VAL A 106 -1.78 -20.33 -23.58
N GLU A 107 -2.35 -19.94 -22.44
CA GLU A 107 -1.81 -18.87 -21.60
C GLU A 107 -0.42 -19.23 -21.07
N TRP A 108 -0.26 -20.47 -20.58
CA TRP A 108 1.02 -20.95 -20.08
C TRP A 108 2.09 -20.99 -21.19
N LEU A 109 1.77 -21.55 -22.36
CA LEU A 109 2.68 -21.59 -23.50
C LEU A 109 3.07 -20.19 -23.98
N SER A 110 2.11 -19.26 -24.03
CA SER A 110 2.36 -17.89 -24.45
C SER A 110 3.24 -17.15 -23.43
N TYR A 111 2.90 -17.20 -22.15
CA TYR A 111 3.54 -16.40 -21.11
C TYR A 111 4.86 -16.98 -20.59
N HIS A 112 4.93 -18.30 -20.38
CA HIS A 112 6.11 -18.93 -19.77
C HIS A 112 7.11 -19.49 -20.78
N LEU A 113 6.68 -19.76 -22.02
CA LEU A 113 7.57 -20.31 -23.04
C LEU A 113 7.88 -19.28 -24.13
N LEU A 114 6.87 -18.79 -24.84
CA LEU A 114 7.07 -17.96 -26.04
C LEU A 114 7.54 -16.55 -25.72
N GLU A 115 6.96 -15.89 -24.71
CA GLU A 115 7.38 -14.54 -24.32
C GLU A 115 8.87 -14.51 -23.91
N PRO A 116 9.37 -15.31 -22.94
CA PRO A 116 10.78 -15.25 -22.51
C PRO A 116 11.78 -15.53 -23.64
N LEU A 117 11.43 -16.40 -24.57
CA LEU A 117 12.29 -16.80 -25.69
C LEU A 117 12.30 -15.77 -26.85
N THR A 118 11.35 -14.83 -26.89
CA THR A 118 11.24 -13.85 -27.97
C THR A 118 11.83 -12.49 -27.56
N PRO A 119 12.73 -11.89 -28.37
CA PRO A 119 13.22 -10.54 -28.14
C PRO A 119 12.11 -9.49 -28.18
N LEU A 120 12.25 -8.38 -27.43
CA LEU A 120 11.20 -7.36 -27.31
C LEU A 120 10.71 -6.78 -28.65
N LYS A 121 11.61 -6.57 -29.61
CA LYS A 121 11.24 -6.10 -30.96
C LYS A 121 10.39 -7.12 -31.72
N LEU A 122 10.65 -8.41 -31.52
CA LEU A 122 9.86 -9.49 -32.12
C LEU A 122 8.50 -9.62 -31.44
N ARG A 123 8.42 -9.43 -30.12
CA ARG A 123 7.13 -9.34 -29.41
C ARG A 123 6.27 -8.20 -29.94
N LEU A 124 6.86 -7.02 -30.13
CA LEU A 124 6.14 -5.86 -30.70
C LEU A 124 5.67 -6.12 -32.13
N ALA A 125 6.49 -6.78 -32.95
CA ALA A 125 6.08 -7.17 -34.30
C ALA A 125 4.97 -8.22 -34.29
N THR A 126 4.97 -9.13 -33.31
CA THR A 126 3.91 -10.11 -33.10
C THR A 126 2.61 -9.43 -32.66
N ALA A 127 2.68 -8.47 -31.73
CA ALA A 127 1.53 -7.67 -31.31
C ALA A 127 0.90 -6.91 -32.50
N ALA A 128 1.71 -6.23 -33.30
CA ALA A 128 1.23 -5.55 -34.50
C ALA A 128 0.64 -6.49 -35.57
N ALA A 129 1.10 -7.74 -35.63
CA ALA A 129 0.55 -8.76 -36.52
C ALA A 129 -0.77 -9.35 -36.00
N ILE A 130 -0.91 -9.54 -34.67
CA ILE A 130 -2.17 -9.96 -34.03
C ILE A 130 -3.24 -8.91 -34.29
N GLU A 131 -2.94 -7.64 -34.05
CA GLU A 131 -3.81 -6.49 -34.34
C GLU A 131 -4.24 -6.43 -35.82
N HIS A 132 -3.30 -6.70 -36.73
CA HIS A 132 -3.61 -6.81 -38.15
C HIS A 132 -4.60 -7.96 -38.44
N HIS A 133 -4.39 -9.14 -37.86
CA HIS A 133 -5.31 -10.27 -38.03
C HIS A 133 -6.68 -10.02 -37.40
N ASN A 134 -6.73 -9.41 -36.21
CA ASN A 134 -7.98 -8.99 -35.57
C ASN A 134 -8.76 -8.05 -36.48
N ALA A 135 -8.11 -7.05 -37.06
CA ALA A 135 -8.77 -6.13 -37.97
C ALA A 135 -9.26 -6.81 -39.26
N VAL A 136 -8.58 -7.85 -39.75
CA VAL A 136 -9.05 -8.66 -40.90
C VAL A 136 -10.29 -9.48 -40.52
N ILE A 137 -10.29 -10.10 -39.34
CA ILE A 137 -11.44 -10.83 -38.79
C ILE A 137 -12.63 -9.87 -38.60
N ALA A 138 -12.39 -8.72 -37.98
CA ALA A 138 -13.37 -7.65 -37.81
C ALA A 138 -13.97 -7.19 -39.14
N THR A 139 -13.11 -6.91 -40.12
CA THR A 139 -13.53 -6.50 -41.47
C THR A 139 -14.37 -7.57 -42.15
N PHE A 140 -14.02 -8.84 -42.00
CA PHE A 140 -14.77 -9.96 -42.56
C PHE A 140 -16.18 -10.03 -41.96
N PHE A 141 -16.31 -10.04 -40.64
CA PHE A 141 -17.59 -10.20 -39.96
C PHE A 141 -18.51 -8.98 -40.06
N LEU A 142 -17.97 -7.77 -40.10
CA LEU A 142 -18.76 -6.56 -40.30
C LEU A 142 -19.31 -6.43 -41.74
N ASN A 143 -18.64 -7.01 -42.74
CA ASN A 143 -19.06 -6.90 -44.14
C ASN A 143 -20.12 -7.94 -44.58
N GLN A 144 -20.20 -9.11 -43.95
CA GLN A 144 -20.92 -10.25 -44.53
C GLN A 144 -22.41 -10.37 -44.19
N GLU A 145 -23.04 -9.38 -43.54
CA GLU A 145 -24.40 -9.49 -42.97
C GLU A 145 -24.60 -10.67 -41.99
N MET A 146 -23.61 -11.54 -41.78
CA MET A 146 -23.68 -12.75 -40.92
C MET A 146 -24.04 -12.41 -39.47
N LEU A 147 -23.56 -11.28 -38.96
CA LEU A 147 -23.92 -10.82 -37.62
C LEU A 147 -25.39 -10.36 -37.52
N ARG A 148 -26.11 -10.18 -38.64
CA ARG A 148 -27.55 -9.85 -38.64
C ARG A 148 -28.45 -11.02 -38.22
N GLY A 149 -27.99 -12.27 -38.42
CA GLY A 149 -28.70 -13.50 -38.03
C GLY A 149 -28.48 -13.95 -36.58
N VAL A 150 -27.86 -13.11 -35.75
CA VAL A 150 -27.58 -13.40 -34.34
C VAL A 150 -28.85 -13.31 -33.50
N ARG A 151 -29.18 -14.39 -32.80
CA ARG A 151 -30.36 -14.50 -31.92
C ARG A 151 -30.19 -13.76 -30.59
N SER A 152 -28.95 -13.66 -30.09
CA SER A 152 -28.62 -12.98 -28.83
C SER A 152 -28.18 -11.53 -29.09
N GLY A 153 -29.05 -10.57 -28.77
CA GLY A 153 -28.78 -9.13 -28.97
C GLY A 153 -27.48 -8.65 -28.30
N GLU A 154 -27.14 -9.16 -27.11
CA GLU A 154 -25.94 -8.77 -26.38
C GLU A 154 -24.63 -9.28 -27.02
N LEU A 155 -24.61 -10.49 -27.56
CA LEU A 155 -23.42 -11.02 -28.23
C LEU A 155 -23.16 -10.25 -29.53
N ARG A 156 -24.22 -9.92 -30.28
CA ARG A 156 -24.08 -9.04 -31.46
C ARG A 156 -23.53 -7.67 -31.07
N ARG A 157 -24.06 -7.06 -30.01
CA ARG A 157 -23.58 -5.78 -29.48
C ARG A 157 -22.09 -5.84 -29.14
N LEU A 158 -21.64 -6.89 -28.45
CA LEU A 158 -20.23 -7.09 -28.09
C LEU A 158 -19.34 -7.19 -29.33
N PHE A 159 -19.65 -8.08 -30.27
CA PHE A 159 -18.78 -8.30 -31.44
C PHE A 159 -18.78 -7.10 -32.38
N VAL A 160 -19.91 -6.44 -32.63
CA VAL A 160 -19.94 -5.23 -33.47
C VAL A 160 -19.14 -4.09 -32.81
N TRP A 161 -19.21 -3.96 -31.48
CA TRP A 161 -18.43 -2.95 -30.75
C TRP A 161 -16.94 -3.25 -30.81
N HIS A 162 -16.53 -4.44 -30.38
CA HIS A 162 -15.14 -4.88 -30.39
C HIS A 162 -14.54 -4.75 -31.80
N PHE A 163 -15.18 -5.32 -32.83
CA PHE A 163 -14.70 -5.26 -34.20
C PHE A 163 -14.62 -3.83 -34.77
N ALA A 164 -15.47 -2.91 -34.31
CA ALA A 164 -15.36 -1.51 -34.70
C ALA A 164 -14.08 -0.86 -34.14
N GLU A 165 -13.68 -1.19 -32.91
CA GLU A 165 -12.47 -0.64 -32.29
C GLU A 165 -11.18 -1.29 -32.84
N GLU A 166 -11.18 -2.62 -33.07
CA GLU A 166 -10.04 -3.36 -33.64
C GLU A 166 -9.61 -2.84 -35.02
N ILE A 167 -10.55 -2.34 -35.83
CA ILE A 167 -10.25 -1.73 -37.12
C ILE A 167 -9.34 -0.51 -36.98
N GLU A 168 -9.42 0.21 -35.86
CA GLU A 168 -8.61 1.39 -35.59
C GLU A 168 -7.27 1.03 -34.93
N HIS A 169 -7.23 -0.01 -34.09
CA HIS A 169 -6.03 -0.42 -33.35
C HIS A 169 -4.85 -0.81 -34.26
N LYS A 170 -5.11 -1.52 -35.38
CA LYS A 170 -4.08 -1.97 -36.33
C LYS A 170 -3.16 -0.85 -36.81
N GLU A 171 -3.68 0.38 -36.98
CA GLU A 171 -2.89 1.49 -37.49
C GLU A 171 -1.92 1.99 -36.42
N THR A 172 -2.43 2.23 -35.21
CA THR A 172 -1.64 2.74 -34.09
C THR A 172 -0.55 1.75 -33.68
N VAL A 173 -0.86 0.47 -33.49
CA VAL A 173 0.16 -0.52 -33.10
C VAL A 173 1.19 -0.74 -34.21
N PHE A 174 0.79 -0.64 -35.48
CA PHE A 174 1.73 -0.68 -36.60
C PHE A 174 2.65 0.54 -36.67
N LYS A 175 2.14 1.75 -36.39
CA LYS A 175 2.97 2.97 -36.26
C LYS A 175 4.01 2.82 -35.15
N VAL A 176 3.62 2.23 -34.00
CA VAL A 176 4.55 1.91 -32.90
C VAL A 176 5.63 0.92 -33.35
N LEU A 177 5.27 -0.12 -34.11
CA LEU A 177 6.27 -1.02 -34.70
C LEU A 177 7.23 -0.25 -35.61
N GLN A 178 6.73 0.59 -36.51
CA GLN A 178 7.56 1.33 -37.47
C GLN A 178 8.47 2.40 -36.82
N SER A 179 8.09 2.95 -35.67
CA SER A 179 8.93 3.89 -34.91
C SER A 179 10.07 3.17 -34.18
N ILE A 180 9.86 1.93 -33.75
CA ILE A 180 10.85 1.13 -32.99
C ILE A 180 11.71 0.23 -33.89
N SER A 181 11.14 -0.39 -34.92
CA SER A 181 11.83 -1.29 -35.84
C SER A 181 11.19 -1.33 -37.23
N ARG A 182 11.97 -0.89 -38.23
CA ARG A 182 11.61 -0.99 -39.66
C ARG A 182 12.10 -2.27 -40.33
N SER A 183 12.56 -3.25 -39.56
CA SER A 183 13.14 -4.49 -40.09
C SER A 183 12.06 -5.38 -40.72
N TRP A 184 12.20 -5.63 -42.02
CA TRP A 184 11.29 -6.51 -42.76
C TRP A 184 11.33 -7.95 -42.23
N LEU A 185 12.52 -8.45 -41.84
CA LEU A 185 12.66 -9.78 -41.26
C LEU A 185 11.95 -9.91 -39.91
N VAL A 186 12.07 -8.92 -39.03
CA VAL A 186 11.37 -8.91 -37.73
C VAL A 186 9.86 -8.91 -37.95
N ARG A 187 9.39 -8.20 -38.98
CA ARG A 187 7.97 -8.17 -39.36
C ARG A 187 7.46 -9.50 -39.90
N ILE A 188 8.24 -10.21 -40.73
CA ILE A 188 7.90 -11.56 -41.20
C ILE A 188 7.81 -12.52 -40.02
N LEU A 189 8.82 -12.52 -39.15
CA LEU A 189 8.86 -13.40 -37.98
C LEU A 189 7.70 -13.11 -37.01
N GLY A 190 7.36 -11.83 -36.81
CA GLY A 190 6.20 -11.43 -36.00
C GLY A 190 4.87 -11.92 -36.59
N LEU A 191 4.71 -11.84 -37.92
CA LEU A 191 3.55 -12.39 -38.61
C LEU A 191 3.47 -13.91 -38.49
N PHE A 192 4.59 -14.61 -38.64
CA PHE A 192 4.68 -16.06 -38.46
C PHE A 192 4.29 -16.48 -37.04
N LEU A 193 4.82 -15.79 -36.02
CA LEU A 193 4.44 -16.02 -34.64
C LEU A 193 2.95 -15.76 -34.41
N SER A 194 2.41 -14.65 -34.91
CA SER A 194 0.97 -14.39 -34.80
C SER A 194 0.13 -15.52 -35.43
N PHE A 195 0.58 -16.09 -36.55
CA PHE A 195 -0.10 -17.23 -37.17
C PHE A 195 -0.11 -18.45 -36.23
N THR A 196 1.03 -18.80 -35.63
CA THR A 196 1.17 -19.99 -34.79
C THR A 196 0.60 -19.81 -33.37
N THR A 197 0.59 -18.58 -32.84
CA THR A 197 0.20 -18.29 -31.45
C THR A 197 -1.17 -17.63 -31.32
N PHE A 198 -1.80 -17.22 -32.42
CA PHE A 198 -3.14 -16.64 -32.38
C PHE A 198 -4.09 -17.38 -33.33
N LEU A 199 -3.79 -17.42 -34.63
CA LEU A 199 -4.69 -18.04 -35.61
C LEU A 199 -4.80 -19.56 -35.44
N CYS A 200 -3.69 -20.25 -35.17
CA CYS A 200 -3.71 -21.69 -34.87
C CYS A 200 -4.52 -21.98 -33.59
N TYR A 201 -4.33 -21.19 -32.53
CA TYR A 201 -5.12 -21.38 -31.30
C TYR A 201 -6.59 -21.08 -31.53
N LEU A 202 -6.94 -20.07 -32.32
CA LEU A 202 -8.32 -19.76 -32.69
C LEU A 202 -8.97 -20.92 -33.44
N ALA A 203 -8.26 -21.50 -34.42
CA ALA A 203 -8.75 -22.66 -35.16
C ALA A 203 -8.91 -23.90 -34.27
N ILE A 204 -7.94 -24.19 -33.40
CA ILE A 204 -8.00 -25.31 -32.44
C ILE A 204 -9.15 -25.12 -31.46
N GLY A 205 -9.30 -23.93 -30.88
CA GLY A 205 -10.38 -23.60 -29.96
C GLY A 205 -11.76 -23.77 -30.61
N ALA A 206 -11.92 -23.29 -31.84
CA ALA A 206 -13.17 -23.45 -32.61
C ALA A 206 -13.47 -24.93 -32.89
N LEU A 207 -12.45 -25.71 -33.26
CA LEU A 207 -12.58 -27.15 -33.50
C LEU A 207 -12.98 -27.90 -32.22
N LEU A 208 -12.32 -27.62 -31.09
CA LEU A 208 -12.65 -28.20 -29.79
C LEU A 208 -14.09 -27.89 -29.39
N LEU A 209 -14.55 -26.66 -29.61
CA LEU A 209 -15.92 -26.25 -29.35
C LEU A 209 -16.93 -26.94 -30.27
N LEU A 210 -16.61 -27.14 -31.56
CA LEU A 210 -17.45 -27.87 -32.52
C LEU A 210 -17.67 -29.33 -32.10
N PHE A 211 -16.63 -30.00 -31.61
CA PHE A 211 -16.75 -31.34 -31.04
C PHE A 211 -17.51 -31.33 -29.72
N LYS A 212 -17.21 -30.37 -28.83
CA LYS A 212 -17.83 -30.27 -27.50
C LYS A 212 -19.33 -30.03 -27.56
N THR A 213 -19.78 -29.19 -28.50
CA THR A 213 -21.21 -28.91 -28.76
C THR A 213 -21.88 -29.98 -29.62
N ARG A 214 -21.12 -30.97 -30.14
CA ARG A 214 -21.57 -31.96 -31.13
C ARG A 214 -22.15 -31.31 -32.40
N ALA A 215 -21.79 -30.06 -32.68
CA ALA A 215 -22.24 -29.34 -33.86
C ALA A 215 -21.89 -30.07 -35.17
N VAL A 216 -20.76 -30.78 -35.21
CA VAL A 216 -20.34 -31.59 -36.38
C VAL A 216 -21.35 -32.67 -36.79
N LEU A 217 -22.28 -33.05 -35.90
CA LEU A 217 -23.32 -34.04 -36.15
C LEU A 217 -24.62 -33.41 -36.69
N THR A 218 -24.72 -32.08 -36.75
CA THR A 218 -25.95 -31.39 -37.17
C THR A 218 -26.00 -31.19 -38.68
N ARG A 219 -27.21 -31.10 -39.24
CA ARG A 219 -27.41 -30.77 -40.65
C ARG A 219 -26.85 -29.39 -40.99
N ASP A 220 -27.07 -28.41 -40.11
CA ASP A 220 -26.66 -27.01 -40.29
C ASP A 220 -25.14 -26.88 -40.43
N PHE A 221 -24.36 -27.70 -39.71
CA PHE A 221 -22.90 -27.74 -39.87
C PHE A 221 -22.48 -28.12 -41.28
N TRP A 222 -23.06 -29.19 -41.83
CA TRP A 222 -22.73 -29.62 -43.20
C TRP A 222 -23.22 -28.64 -44.25
N VAL A 223 -24.36 -27.97 -44.01
CA VAL A 223 -24.84 -26.90 -44.89
C VAL A 223 -23.87 -25.71 -44.91
N GLU A 224 -23.37 -25.28 -43.75
CA GLU A 224 -22.40 -24.17 -43.65
C GLU A 224 -21.05 -24.53 -44.29
N VAL A 225 -20.55 -25.76 -44.06
CA VAL A 225 -19.26 -26.23 -44.59
C VAL A 225 -19.30 -26.50 -46.09
N LEU A 226 -20.40 -27.05 -46.62
CA LEU A 226 -20.54 -27.43 -48.04
C LEU A 226 -21.08 -26.30 -48.92
N ASN A 227 -21.46 -25.16 -48.34
CA ASN A 227 -21.76 -23.96 -49.11
C ASN A 227 -20.53 -23.61 -49.99
N PRO A 228 -20.66 -23.34 -51.30
CA PRO A 228 -19.53 -23.04 -52.18
C PRO A 228 -18.98 -21.60 -52.11
N GLU A 229 -19.67 -20.65 -51.48
CA GLU A 229 -19.15 -19.28 -51.25
C GLU A 229 -17.84 -19.16 -50.40
N PRO A 230 -17.58 -19.98 -49.36
CA PRO A 230 -16.42 -19.88 -48.46
C PRO A 230 -15.06 -20.09 -49.12
N ILE A 231 -14.96 -20.81 -50.25
CA ILE A 231 -13.65 -21.25 -50.78
C ILE A 231 -12.93 -20.13 -51.56
N ARG A 232 -13.65 -19.17 -52.15
CA ARG A 232 -13.07 -18.00 -52.84
C ARG A 232 -13.24 -16.67 -52.09
N LYS A 233 -14.16 -16.59 -51.12
CA LYS A 233 -14.47 -15.37 -50.35
C LYS A 233 -14.49 -15.57 -48.83
N GLY A 234 -14.08 -16.73 -48.32
CA GLY A 234 -14.11 -17.05 -46.89
C GLY A 234 -12.98 -16.43 -46.07
N LEU A 235 -13.11 -16.50 -44.75
CA LEU A 235 -12.21 -15.87 -43.78
C LEU A 235 -10.75 -16.30 -43.96
N PHE A 236 -10.48 -17.58 -44.21
CA PHE A 236 -9.12 -18.07 -44.41
C PHE A 236 -8.45 -17.42 -45.64
N ALA A 237 -9.19 -17.29 -46.75
CA ALA A 237 -8.67 -16.63 -47.95
C ALA A 237 -8.41 -15.13 -47.70
N ALA A 238 -9.27 -14.46 -46.93
CA ALA A 238 -9.07 -13.08 -46.51
C ALA A 238 -7.83 -12.91 -45.63
N LEU A 239 -7.65 -13.79 -44.64
CA LEU A 239 -6.46 -13.83 -43.78
C LEU A 239 -5.20 -14.00 -44.62
N VAL A 240 -5.11 -15.02 -45.49
CA VAL A 240 -3.93 -15.24 -46.34
C VAL A 240 -3.66 -14.03 -47.24
N LYS A 241 -4.68 -13.49 -47.90
CA LYS A 241 -4.54 -12.33 -48.79
C LYS A 241 -4.02 -11.09 -48.05
N GLU A 242 -4.60 -10.77 -46.89
CA GLU A 242 -4.22 -9.59 -46.12
C GLU A 242 -2.90 -9.79 -45.36
N SER A 243 -2.52 -11.02 -45.00
CA SER A 243 -1.18 -11.35 -44.49
C SER A 243 -0.11 -11.12 -45.58
N LEU A 244 -0.38 -11.53 -46.83
CA LEU A 244 0.52 -11.23 -47.96
C LEU A 244 0.59 -9.72 -48.24
N ARG A 245 -0.54 -9.01 -48.09
CA ARG A 245 -0.59 -7.55 -48.20
C ARG A 245 0.25 -6.90 -47.10
N TYR A 246 0.14 -7.38 -45.86
CA TYR A 246 0.94 -6.92 -44.72
C TYR A 246 2.43 -6.99 -45.06
N LEU A 247 2.94 -8.10 -45.61
CA LEU A 247 4.36 -8.23 -45.90
C LEU A 247 4.92 -7.31 -47.01
N ARG A 248 4.09 -6.52 -47.70
CA ARG A 248 4.57 -5.60 -48.75
C ARG A 248 5.46 -4.49 -48.15
N PRO A 249 6.58 -4.13 -48.82
CA PRO A 249 7.51 -3.11 -48.32
C PRO A 249 6.88 -1.73 -48.05
N LYS A 250 5.89 -1.32 -48.86
CA LYS A 250 5.16 -0.05 -48.72
C LYS A 250 3.81 -0.21 -47.99
N PHE A 251 3.60 -1.30 -47.26
CA PHE A 251 2.36 -1.47 -46.52
C PHE A 251 2.22 -0.40 -45.46
N CYS A 252 1.11 0.33 -45.52
CA CYS A 252 0.62 1.19 -44.46
C CYS A 252 -0.84 0.78 -44.22
N PRO A 253 -1.20 0.33 -43.00
CA PRO A 253 -2.59 0.12 -42.65
C PRO A 253 -3.24 1.50 -42.51
N SER A 254 -4.14 1.85 -43.43
CA SER A 254 -4.87 3.13 -43.37
C SER A 254 -6.25 2.91 -42.77
N ALA A 255 -6.57 3.65 -41.69
CA ALA A 255 -7.94 3.76 -41.19
C ALA A 255 -8.89 4.33 -42.24
N GLU A 256 -8.42 5.14 -43.20
CA GLU A 256 -9.27 5.71 -44.26
C GLU A 256 -9.88 4.62 -45.15
N GLU A 257 -9.14 3.54 -45.45
CA GLU A 257 -9.67 2.41 -46.21
C GLU A 257 -10.81 1.70 -45.47
N SER A 258 -10.80 1.76 -44.14
CA SER A 258 -11.78 1.07 -43.28
C SER A 258 -12.88 2.02 -42.78
N ARG A 259 -12.80 3.32 -43.12
CA ARG A 259 -13.72 4.37 -42.65
C ARG A 259 -15.18 4.17 -43.03
N PRO A 260 -15.52 3.72 -44.26
CA PRO A 260 -16.91 3.42 -44.60
C PRO A 260 -17.50 2.30 -43.73
N LEU A 261 -16.70 1.26 -43.47
CA LEU A 261 -17.10 0.11 -42.66
C LEU A 261 -17.25 0.49 -41.19
N LEU A 262 -16.29 1.25 -40.64
CA LEU A 262 -16.36 1.79 -39.30
C LEU A 262 -17.60 2.69 -39.14
N THR A 263 -17.90 3.54 -40.12
CA THR A 263 -19.09 4.41 -40.08
C THR A 263 -20.38 3.58 -40.04
N SER A 264 -20.46 2.51 -40.84
CA SER A 264 -21.59 1.57 -40.84
C SER A 264 -21.73 0.86 -39.49
N ALA A 265 -20.64 0.33 -38.94
CA ALA A 265 -20.63 -0.36 -37.65
C ALA A 265 -21.03 0.57 -36.50
N LEU A 266 -20.56 1.82 -36.50
CA LEU A 266 -20.94 2.83 -35.51
C LEU A 266 -22.41 3.24 -35.63
N ALA A 267 -22.97 3.29 -36.84
CA ALA A 267 -24.40 3.51 -37.04
C ALA A 267 -25.22 2.33 -36.50
N GLU A 268 -24.78 1.09 -36.73
CA GLU A 268 -25.40 -0.11 -36.19
C GLU A 268 -25.36 -0.14 -34.65
N LEU A 269 -24.23 0.22 -34.04
CA LEU A 269 -24.12 0.31 -32.58
C LEU A 269 -25.12 1.28 -31.95
N ARG A 270 -25.37 2.42 -32.61
CA ARG A 270 -26.41 3.37 -32.17
C ARG A 270 -27.80 2.75 -32.26
N HIS A 271 -28.10 2.01 -33.34
CA HIS A 271 -29.36 1.27 -33.47
C HIS A 271 -29.52 0.16 -32.42
N LEU A 272 -28.43 -0.48 -32.03
CA LEU A 272 -28.42 -1.51 -30.98
C LEU A 272 -28.42 -0.92 -29.55
N GLY A 273 -28.67 0.38 -29.38
CA GLY A 273 -28.76 1.02 -28.06
C GLY A 273 -27.41 1.21 -27.34
N VAL A 274 -26.28 1.00 -28.04
CA VAL A 274 -24.95 1.38 -27.57
C VAL A 274 -24.79 2.88 -27.82
N GLU A 275 -25.42 3.68 -26.96
CA GLU A 275 -25.24 5.14 -26.99
C GLU A 275 -23.80 5.50 -26.61
N GLY A 276 -23.26 6.55 -27.24
CA GLY A 276 -21.92 7.08 -26.97
C GLY A 276 -21.68 7.40 -25.49
N PRO A 277 -20.44 7.74 -25.10
CA PRO A 277 -19.94 7.61 -23.74
C PRO A 277 -20.91 8.10 -22.67
N LYS A 278 -21.68 7.19 -22.07
CA LYS A 278 -22.43 7.48 -20.85
C LYS A 278 -21.40 7.70 -19.77
N ARG A 279 -21.36 8.93 -19.26
CA ARG A 279 -20.53 9.35 -18.12
C ARG A 279 -20.67 8.26 -17.06
N GLU A 280 -19.60 7.52 -16.77
CA GLU A 280 -19.63 6.47 -15.76
C GLU A 280 -20.27 7.05 -14.51
N VAL A 281 -21.43 6.51 -14.13
CA VAL A 281 -21.93 6.72 -12.78
C VAL A 281 -20.90 6.02 -11.92
N ARG A 282 -19.98 6.79 -11.33
CA ARG A 282 -19.02 6.27 -10.36
C ARG A 282 -19.84 5.41 -9.39
N PRO A 283 -19.49 4.13 -9.18
CA PRO A 283 -20.16 3.34 -8.17
C PRO A 283 -20.17 4.16 -6.89
N SER A 284 -21.32 4.16 -6.19
CA SER A 284 -21.43 4.85 -4.92
C SER A 284 -20.22 4.48 -4.05
N PRO A 285 -19.62 5.46 -3.36
CA PRO A 285 -18.41 5.20 -2.58
C PRO A 285 -18.69 4.00 -1.68
N ARG A 286 -17.79 3.00 -1.75
CA ARG A 286 -17.96 1.73 -1.05
C ARG A 286 -18.25 2.02 0.42
N VAL A 287 -19.46 1.69 0.85
CA VAL A 287 -19.88 1.88 2.23
C VAL A 287 -19.36 0.69 3.05
N LEU A 288 -18.80 0.96 4.23
CA LEU A 288 -18.36 -0.10 5.13
C LEU A 288 -19.54 -1.01 5.52
N PRO A 289 -19.32 -2.33 5.72
CA PRO A 289 -20.40 -3.24 6.10
C PRO A 289 -21.11 -2.82 7.40
N PRO A 290 -22.40 -3.17 7.58
CA PRO A 290 -23.22 -2.67 8.70
C PRO A 290 -22.59 -2.88 10.08
N LYS A 291 -22.00 -4.05 10.37
CA LYS A 291 -21.37 -4.33 11.67
C LYS A 291 -20.20 -3.39 11.99
N PHE A 292 -19.38 -3.06 10.99
CA PHE A 292 -18.29 -2.09 11.16
C PHE A 292 -18.85 -0.70 11.43
N ARG A 293 -19.88 -0.29 10.68
CA ARG A 293 -20.56 0.99 10.89
C ARG A 293 -21.18 1.08 12.28
N THR A 294 -21.88 0.07 12.76
CA THR A 294 -22.48 0.07 14.10
C THR A 294 -21.42 0.28 15.18
N LYS A 295 -20.29 -0.45 15.10
CA LYS A 295 -19.16 -0.25 16.03
C LYS A 295 -18.63 1.18 15.97
N MET A 296 -18.39 1.70 14.77
CA MET A 296 -17.88 3.07 14.57
C MET A 296 -18.87 4.12 15.08
N THR A 297 -20.15 4.03 14.71
CA THR A 297 -21.20 4.96 15.15
C THR A 297 -21.29 4.99 16.67
N ARG A 298 -21.26 3.84 17.35
CA ARG A 298 -21.27 3.79 18.82
C ARG A 298 -20.09 4.55 19.43
N THR A 299 -18.87 4.33 18.91
CA THR A 299 -17.67 5.04 19.38
C THR A 299 -17.76 6.53 19.09
N LEU A 300 -18.15 6.92 17.88
CA LEU A 300 -18.26 8.32 17.47
C LEU A 300 -19.32 9.07 18.29
N THR A 301 -20.48 8.46 18.56
CA THR A 301 -21.51 9.06 19.42
C THR A 301 -20.96 9.35 20.81
N ARG A 302 -20.20 8.42 21.40
CA ARG A 302 -19.53 8.63 22.69
C ARG A 302 -18.50 9.77 22.61
N CYS A 303 -17.58 9.74 21.64
CA CYS A 303 -16.52 10.75 21.48
C CYS A 303 -17.08 12.15 21.22
N HIS A 304 -18.10 12.28 20.35
CA HIS A 304 -18.78 13.56 20.13
C HIS A 304 -19.52 14.04 21.38
N GLY A 305 -20.06 13.12 22.19
CA GLY A 305 -20.64 13.45 23.49
C GLY A 305 -19.61 14.06 24.45
N LEU A 306 -18.43 13.45 24.57
CA LEU A 306 -17.32 13.98 25.36
C LEU A 306 -16.86 15.36 24.85
N GLN A 307 -16.73 15.52 23.53
CA GLN A 307 -16.30 16.78 22.92
C GLN A 307 -17.32 17.91 23.18
N LYS A 308 -18.62 17.62 23.11
CA LYS A 308 -19.69 18.60 23.43
C LYS A 308 -19.68 19.04 24.89
N ARG A 309 -19.19 18.20 25.81
CA ARG A 309 -19.05 18.53 27.23
C ARG A 309 -17.68 19.09 27.59
N HIS A 310 -16.80 19.31 26.60
CA HIS A 310 -15.42 19.73 26.83
C HIS A 310 -14.65 18.75 27.74
N GLU A 311 -14.91 17.45 27.62
CA GLU A 311 -14.20 16.37 28.33
C GLU A 311 -13.17 15.66 27.42
N PHE A 312 -13.17 16.00 26.13
CA PHE A 312 -12.27 15.43 25.13
C PHE A 312 -11.86 16.52 24.15
N PHE A 313 -10.57 16.82 24.11
CA PHE A 313 -10.03 17.93 23.33
C PHE A 313 -9.24 17.42 22.14
N PHE A 314 -9.70 17.78 20.95
CA PHE A 314 -8.94 17.70 19.71
C PHE A 314 -8.83 19.12 19.16
N SER A 315 -8.00 19.93 19.83
CA SER A 315 -7.86 21.36 19.55
C SER A 315 -6.69 21.62 18.61
N CYS A 316 -6.91 22.45 17.60
CA CYS A 316 -5.83 22.96 16.76
C CYS A 316 -5.05 24.02 17.53
N ILE A 317 -3.72 23.89 17.59
CA ILE A 317 -2.83 24.93 18.09
C ILE A 317 -2.33 25.71 16.88
N ASP A 318 -2.64 27.00 16.83
CA ASP A 318 -2.31 27.87 15.71
C ASP A 318 -0.85 28.33 15.79
N LYS A 319 -0.37 28.59 17.01
CA LYS A 319 0.99 29.09 17.27
C LYS A 319 1.44 28.80 18.70
N TYR A 320 2.73 28.53 18.87
CA TYR A 320 3.43 28.54 20.17
C TYR A 320 4.13 29.89 20.39
N ASP A 321 4.05 30.42 21.62
CA ASP A 321 4.62 31.70 22.06
C ASP A 321 5.20 31.54 23.48
N GLY A 322 6.33 30.82 23.58
CA GLY A 322 6.93 30.43 24.85
C GLY A 322 5.98 29.56 25.68
N ALA A 323 5.65 29.99 26.91
CA ALA A 323 4.68 29.33 27.77
C ALA A 323 3.21 29.49 27.30
N TRP A 324 2.96 30.30 26.27
CA TRP A 324 1.62 30.58 25.76
C TRP A 324 1.37 29.85 24.43
N ILE A 325 0.09 29.57 24.16
CA ILE A 325 -0.39 29.03 22.89
C ILE A 325 -1.54 29.88 22.35
N HIS A 326 -1.65 29.96 21.04
CA HIS A 326 -2.81 30.52 20.34
C HIS A 326 -3.68 29.36 19.85
N THR A 327 -4.96 29.35 20.24
CA THR A 327 -5.92 28.34 19.82
C THR A 327 -7.33 28.92 19.82
N GLY A 328 -8.10 28.67 18.76
CA GLY A 328 -9.47 29.16 18.65
C GLY A 328 -9.59 30.69 18.66
N GLY A 329 -8.55 31.39 18.18
CA GLY A 329 -8.49 32.86 18.18
C GLY A 329 -8.09 33.49 19.52
N GLU A 330 -7.82 32.70 20.55
CA GLU A 330 -7.46 33.17 21.89
C GLU A 330 -6.02 32.80 22.26
N ARG A 331 -5.36 33.64 23.07
CA ARG A 331 -4.05 33.36 23.67
C ARG A 331 -4.24 32.76 25.06
N LYS A 332 -3.72 31.56 25.30
CA LYS A 332 -3.89 30.78 26.54
C LYS A 332 -2.55 30.36 27.13
N LEU A 333 -2.46 30.29 28.45
CA LEU A 333 -1.29 29.74 29.13
C LEU A 333 -1.29 28.22 28.98
N ASN A 334 -0.16 27.64 28.61
CA ASN A 334 -0.06 26.23 28.23
C ASN A 334 0.43 25.36 29.40
N PHE A 335 -0.49 24.63 30.03
CA PHE A 335 -0.20 23.59 31.03
C PHE A 335 -0.46 22.17 30.50
N CYS A 336 -0.53 21.97 29.18
CA CYS A 336 -0.93 20.69 28.57
C CYS A 336 0.12 20.09 27.62
N THR A 337 1.39 20.47 27.74
CA THR A 337 2.48 19.90 26.94
C THR A 337 3.62 19.37 27.82
N TYR A 338 4.43 18.50 27.24
CA TYR A 338 5.59 17.91 27.91
C TYR A 338 6.90 18.68 27.63
N SER A 339 6.81 19.99 27.36
CA SER A 339 7.98 20.84 27.07
C SER A 339 8.68 21.29 28.36
N TYR A 340 9.14 20.33 29.16
CA TYR A 340 9.60 20.56 30.53
C TYR A 340 10.71 21.62 30.66
N LEU A 341 11.68 21.60 29.73
CA LEU A 341 12.81 22.56 29.74
C LEU A 341 12.63 23.74 28.77
N GLY A 342 11.47 23.84 28.11
CA GLY A 342 11.17 24.91 27.16
C GLY A 342 12.15 24.99 25.98
N LEU A 343 12.40 23.85 25.32
CA LEU A 343 13.40 23.73 24.24
C LEU A 343 12.84 23.96 22.83
N LEU A 344 11.52 24.18 22.68
CA LEU A 344 10.94 24.55 21.40
C LEU A 344 11.50 25.90 20.94
N HIS A 345 11.84 26.00 19.65
CA HIS A 345 12.47 27.20 19.03
C HIS A 345 13.83 27.58 19.61
N HIS A 346 14.53 26.64 20.25
CA HIS A 346 15.89 26.87 20.70
C HIS A 346 16.83 26.99 19.49
N GLU A 347 17.56 28.10 19.40
CA GLU A 347 18.38 28.46 18.23
C GLU A 347 19.32 27.33 17.79
N GLN A 348 20.08 26.74 18.72
CA GLN A 348 21.01 25.64 18.41
C GLN A 348 20.30 24.39 17.84
N ILE A 349 19.07 24.11 18.27
CA ILE A 349 18.29 22.94 17.84
C ILE A 349 17.72 23.22 16.45
N ASP A 350 17.13 24.40 16.24
CA ASP A 350 16.54 24.81 14.97
C ASP A 350 17.60 24.92 13.87
N GLU A 351 18.79 25.45 14.17
CA GLU A 351 19.90 25.53 13.20
C GLU A 351 20.45 24.14 12.83
N ALA A 352 20.54 23.22 13.79
CA ALA A 352 20.92 21.83 13.50
C ALA A 352 19.90 21.15 12.57
N ALA A 353 18.61 21.38 12.81
CA ALA A 353 17.53 20.87 11.97
C ALA A 353 17.60 21.43 10.54
N LYS A 354 17.76 22.76 10.39
CA LYS A 354 17.88 23.42 9.09
C LYS A 354 19.09 22.91 8.30
N SER A 355 20.24 22.80 8.95
CA SER A 355 21.45 22.32 8.27
C SER A 355 21.34 20.85 7.85
N ALA A 356 20.67 20.01 8.64
CA ALA A 356 20.39 18.63 8.26
C ALA A 356 19.41 18.53 7.08
N LEU A 357 18.40 19.42 7.03
CA LEU A 357 17.46 19.50 5.91
C LEU A 357 18.20 19.83 4.60
N GLU A 358 19.11 20.79 4.63
CA GLU A 358 19.91 21.17 3.46
C GLU A 358 20.82 20.04 2.98
N ARG A 359 21.44 19.28 3.91
CA ARG A 359 22.41 18.23 3.58
C ARG A 359 21.77 16.90 3.18
N HIS A 360 20.69 16.51 3.85
CA HIS A 360 20.14 15.15 3.78
C HIS A 360 18.69 15.10 3.27
N GLY A 361 18.04 16.26 3.07
CA GLY A 361 16.62 16.33 2.76
C GLY A 361 15.75 15.92 3.94
N THR A 362 14.50 15.56 3.65
CA THR A 362 13.47 15.29 4.68
C THR A 362 13.47 13.87 5.22
N GLY A 363 14.13 12.92 4.55
CA GLY A 363 14.10 11.50 4.89
C GLY A 363 14.94 10.64 3.93
N THR A 364 14.98 9.33 4.19
CA THR A 364 15.92 8.40 3.54
C THR A 364 15.30 7.44 2.52
N HIS A 365 13.97 7.47 2.34
CA HIS A 365 13.23 6.49 1.53
C HIS A 365 13.52 5.01 1.88
N GLY A 366 13.90 4.72 3.13
CA GLY A 366 14.31 3.36 3.50
C GLY A 366 14.31 3.06 5.00
N VAL A 367 14.44 1.77 5.30
CA VAL A 367 14.65 1.22 6.65
C VAL A 367 16.13 1.25 7.02
N ARG A 368 16.44 1.25 8.33
CA ARG A 368 17.83 1.32 8.84
C ARG A 368 18.71 0.15 8.38
N LEU A 369 18.15 -1.04 8.19
CA LEU A 369 18.93 -2.22 7.75
C LEU A 369 19.36 -2.18 6.27
N LEU A 370 18.79 -1.29 5.46
CA LEU A 370 19.08 -1.14 4.03
C LEU A 370 19.65 0.26 3.76
N GLY A 371 19.16 0.96 2.73
CA GLY A 371 19.62 2.31 2.36
C GLY A 371 19.14 3.44 3.28
N GLY A 372 18.54 3.14 4.43
CA GLY A 372 17.96 4.14 5.34
C GLY A 372 18.89 4.63 6.46
N ASN A 373 20.07 4.04 6.63
CA ASN A 373 21.00 4.39 7.71
C ASN A 373 22.05 5.41 7.26
N LEU A 374 21.85 6.66 7.67
CA LEU A 374 22.82 7.75 7.55
C LEU A 374 23.69 7.89 8.81
N GLU A 375 24.88 8.47 8.63
CA GLU A 375 25.84 8.79 9.70
C GLU A 375 25.19 9.56 10.87
N ILE A 376 24.29 10.51 10.58
CA ILE A 376 23.61 11.29 11.62
C ILE A 376 22.78 10.44 12.59
N HIS A 377 22.29 9.26 12.18
CA HIS A 377 21.59 8.35 13.08
C HIS A 377 22.56 7.66 14.04
N GLU A 378 23.73 7.25 13.54
CA GLU A 378 24.77 6.62 14.37
C GLU A 378 25.39 7.62 15.34
N GLN A 379 25.57 8.86 14.90
CA GLN A 379 26.00 9.97 15.76
C GLN A 379 24.97 10.27 16.84
N LEU A 380 23.67 10.28 16.52
CA LEU A 380 22.61 10.43 17.51
C LEU A 380 22.63 9.27 18.52
N GLU A 381 22.69 8.02 18.07
CA GLU A 381 22.77 6.83 18.93
C GLU A 381 23.98 6.89 19.87
N SER A 382 25.14 7.28 19.35
CA SER A 382 26.35 7.47 20.15
C SER A 382 26.19 8.59 21.18
N SER A 383 25.52 9.68 20.80
CA SER A 383 25.26 10.81 21.71
C SER A 383 24.28 10.46 22.83
N ILE A 384 23.25 9.66 22.51
CA ILE A 384 22.31 9.13 23.51
C ILE A 384 23.06 8.21 24.49
N ALA A 385 23.85 7.26 23.99
CA ALA A 385 24.62 6.34 24.84
C ALA A 385 25.58 7.11 25.77
N ALA A 386 26.29 8.10 25.23
CA ALA A 386 27.19 8.96 26.01
C ALA A 386 26.45 9.78 27.08
N PHE A 387 25.29 10.34 26.74
CA PHE A 387 24.46 11.13 27.67
C PHE A 387 24.07 10.32 28.90
N PHE A 388 23.61 9.08 28.70
CA PHE A 388 23.24 8.15 29.79
C PHE A 388 24.43 7.40 30.41
N GLN A 389 25.65 7.60 29.90
CA GLN A 389 26.86 6.87 30.32
C GLN A 389 26.73 5.35 30.19
N ARG A 390 26.18 4.90 29.06
CA ARG A 390 25.97 3.49 28.75
C ARG A 390 26.73 3.11 27.47
N GLU A 391 26.83 1.80 27.22
CA GLU A 391 27.63 1.27 26.11
C GLU A 391 27.06 1.64 24.75
N ALA A 392 25.74 1.50 24.56
CA ALA A 392 25.13 1.67 23.26
C ALA A 392 23.67 2.14 23.35
N ALA A 393 23.18 2.71 22.25
CA ALA A 393 21.79 3.04 22.06
C ALA A 393 21.31 2.69 20.63
N ILE A 394 20.00 2.55 20.48
CA ILE A 394 19.31 2.37 19.20
C ILE A 394 18.09 3.27 19.13
N THR A 395 17.81 3.84 17.97
CA THR A 395 16.67 4.75 17.76
C THR A 395 15.52 4.13 16.98
N PHE A 396 14.30 4.52 17.34
CA PHE A 396 13.03 4.14 16.75
C PHE A 396 12.25 5.37 16.28
N SER A 397 11.23 5.14 15.44
CA SER A 397 10.37 6.21 14.90
C SER A 397 9.49 6.91 15.95
N SER A 398 9.26 6.30 17.11
CA SER A 398 8.57 6.89 18.27
C SER A 398 8.88 6.11 19.55
N GLY A 399 8.69 6.73 20.73
CA GLY A 399 8.73 6.02 22.01
C GLY A 399 7.69 4.89 22.11
N PHE A 400 6.51 5.08 21.50
CA PHE A 400 5.51 4.01 21.39
C PHE A 400 6.07 2.78 20.65
N MET A 401 6.73 3.00 19.50
CA MET A 401 7.32 1.93 18.71
C MET A 401 8.51 1.28 19.43
N ALA A 402 9.31 2.05 20.19
CA ALA A 402 10.40 1.51 20.99
C ALA A 402 9.88 0.49 22.02
N ASN A 403 8.85 0.87 22.81
CA ASN A 403 8.18 -0.03 23.76
C ASN A 403 7.64 -1.28 23.07
N LEU A 404 6.82 -1.10 22.03
CA LEU A 404 6.18 -2.20 21.30
C LEU A 404 7.22 -3.18 20.73
N ALA A 405 8.27 -2.65 20.11
CA ALA A 405 9.27 -3.46 19.43
C ALA A 405 10.17 -4.20 20.42
N VAL A 406 10.64 -3.55 21.49
CA VAL A 406 11.57 -4.18 22.43
C VAL A 406 10.89 -5.23 23.29
N ILE A 407 9.71 -4.93 23.83
CA ILE A 407 8.97 -5.90 24.66
C ILE A 407 8.66 -7.15 23.84
N GLY A 408 8.10 -7.00 22.63
CA GLY A 408 7.80 -8.12 21.75
C GLY A 408 9.02 -8.86 21.17
N THR A 409 10.24 -8.34 21.38
CA THR A 409 11.49 -8.98 20.94
C THR A 409 12.19 -9.71 22.07
N LEU A 410 12.14 -9.18 23.29
CA LEU A 410 12.88 -9.72 24.43
C LEU A 410 12.12 -10.81 25.17
N VAL A 411 10.80 -10.85 25.10
CA VAL A 411 9.97 -11.85 25.78
C VAL A 411 8.87 -12.38 24.87
N GLY A 412 8.44 -13.61 25.10
CA GLY A 412 7.34 -14.23 24.36
C GLY A 412 6.73 -15.42 25.08
N LYS A 413 6.12 -16.33 24.32
CA LYS A 413 5.41 -17.48 24.87
C LYS A 413 6.31 -18.31 25.79
N GLY A 414 5.91 -18.47 27.05
CA GLY A 414 6.65 -19.20 28.08
C GLY A 414 7.47 -18.30 29.01
N ASP A 415 7.60 -17.02 28.69
CA ASP A 415 8.20 -16.00 29.55
C ASP A 415 7.11 -15.23 30.33
N TYR A 416 7.52 -14.47 31.34
CA TYR A 416 6.64 -13.65 32.17
C TYR A 416 7.00 -12.16 32.11
N ILE A 417 5.99 -11.31 32.15
CA ILE A 417 6.14 -9.86 32.30
C ILE A 417 5.47 -9.42 33.60
N PHE A 418 6.19 -8.67 34.42
CA PHE A 418 5.69 -8.00 35.60
C PHE A 418 5.54 -6.51 35.30
N SER A 419 4.33 -6.07 35.04
CA SER A 419 4.02 -4.68 34.70
C SER A 419 3.41 -3.97 35.91
N ASP A 420 3.90 -2.78 36.22
CA ASP A 420 3.16 -1.88 37.11
C ASP A 420 1.76 -1.65 36.53
N GLU A 421 0.74 -1.52 37.40
CA GLU A 421 -0.65 -1.40 36.97
C GLU A 421 -0.97 -0.08 36.27
N LEU A 422 -0.16 0.96 36.50
CA LEU A 422 -0.30 2.30 35.91
C LEU A 422 0.62 2.55 34.71
N ASN A 423 1.38 1.55 34.26
CA ASN A 423 2.27 1.68 33.11
C ASN A 423 1.59 2.24 31.86
N HIS A 424 2.36 3.03 31.10
CA HIS A 424 1.91 3.65 29.86
C HIS A 424 1.29 2.66 28.86
N ALA A 425 0.30 3.12 28.09
CA ALA A 425 -0.46 2.29 27.16
C ALA A 425 0.40 1.55 26.11
N SER A 426 1.52 2.13 25.69
CA SER A 426 2.46 1.44 24.77
C SER A 426 3.15 0.23 25.39
N ILE A 427 3.42 0.26 26.69
CA ILE A 427 3.95 -0.90 27.43
C ILE A 427 2.87 -1.99 27.45
N VAL A 428 1.63 -1.62 27.79
CA VAL A 428 0.49 -2.54 27.79
C VAL A 428 0.29 -3.20 26.43
N ASP A 429 0.38 -2.43 25.35
CA ASP A 429 0.27 -2.97 23.99
C ASP A 429 1.50 -3.81 23.59
N GLY A 430 2.71 -3.41 24.01
CA GLY A 430 3.92 -4.23 23.95
C GLY A 430 3.73 -5.61 24.58
N CYS A 431 3.26 -5.63 25.83
CA CYS A 431 2.96 -6.84 26.58
C CYS A 431 1.96 -7.73 25.83
N ARG A 432 0.86 -7.15 25.33
CA ARG A 432 -0.17 -7.88 24.57
C ARG A 432 0.38 -8.52 23.29
N THR A 433 1.30 -7.84 22.59
CA THR A 433 1.86 -8.36 21.33
C THR A 433 3.01 -9.34 21.52
N SER A 434 3.64 -9.39 22.71
CA SER A 434 4.73 -10.31 23.01
C SER A 434 4.30 -11.78 23.04
N GLY A 435 3.07 -12.06 23.52
CA GLY A 435 2.60 -13.41 23.80
C GLY A 435 3.15 -14.03 25.08
N ALA A 436 3.87 -13.26 25.91
CA ALA A 436 4.27 -13.63 27.27
C ALA A 436 3.08 -13.58 28.24
N GLU A 437 3.20 -14.26 29.38
CA GLU A 437 2.23 -14.19 30.47
C GLU A 437 2.41 -12.87 31.24
N VAL A 438 1.38 -12.04 31.28
CA VAL A 438 1.45 -10.69 31.88
C VAL A 438 0.84 -10.71 33.28
N VAL A 439 1.67 -10.42 34.28
CA VAL A 439 1.30 -10.28 35.68
C VAL A 439 1.38 -8.81 36.05
N LYS A 440 0.27 -8.23 36.50
CA LYS A 440 0.29 -6.87 37.06
C LYS A 440 0.69 -6.91 38.52
N PHE A 441 1.52 -5.98 38.97
CA PHE A 441 1.76 -5.72 40.40
C PHE A 441 1.19 -4.36 40.82
N ARG A 442 0.88 -4.21 42.10
CA ARG A 442 0.31 -2.98 42.66
C ARG A 442 1.27 -1.83 42.43
N HIS A 443 0.70 -0.65 42.14
CA HIS A 443 1.47 0.53 41.81
C HIS A 443 2.56 0.84 42.85
N ASN A 444 3.82 0.95 42.40
CA ASN A 444 5.01 1.20 43.23
C ASN A 444 5.25 0.21 44.39
N ASP A 445 4.60 -0.96 44.39
CA ASP A 445 4.70 -1.95 45.46
C ASP A 445 5.74 -3.04 45.13
N ALA A 446 7.00 -2.78 45.48
CA ALA A 446 8.09 -3.72 45.30
C ALA A 446 7.90 -5.04 46.09
N ALA A 447 7.13 -5.03 47.19
CA ALA A 447 6.87 -6.25 47.97
C ALA A 447 5.84 -7.15 47.27
N ASP A 448 4.80 -6.56 46.66
CA ASP A 448 3.87 -7.30 45.80
C ASP A 448 4.57 -7.90 44.59
N LEU A 449 5.47 -7.12 43.97
CA LEU A 449 6.31 -7.58 42.87
C LEU A 449 7.16 -8.80 43.28
N ASP A 450 7.89 -8.70 44.40
CA ASP A 450 8.75 -9.77 44.90
C ASP A 450 7.96 -11.04 45.23
N ALA A 451 6.80 -10.89 45.86
CA ALA A 451 5.91 -12.01 46.18
C ALA A 451 5.42 -12.73 44.91
N LYS A 452 5.08 -11.97 43.86
CA LYS A 452 4.62 -12.54 42.58
C LYS A 452 5.75 -13.19 41.79
N LEU A 453 6.93 -12.60 41.76
CA LEU A 453 8.13 -13.22 41.16
C LEU A 453 8.51 -14.53 41.88
N SER A 454 8.48 -14.53 43.22
CA SER A 454 8.78 -15.71 44.04
C SER A 454 7.81 -16.88 43.84
N SER A 455 6.63 -16.63 43.25
CA SER A 455 5.66 -17.68 42.92
C SER A 455 5.96 -18.41 41.61
N LEU A 456 6.91 -17.92 40.81
CA LEU A 456 7.26 -18.53 39.54
C LEU A 456 8.10 -19.81 39.71
N PRO A 457 8.00 -20.76 38.76
CA PRO A 457 8.95 -21.87 38.68
C PRO A 457 10.38 -21.37 38.47
N ASN A 458 11.35 -22.07 39.06
CA ASN A 458 12.77 -21.79 38.85
C ASN A 458 13.15 -21.86 37.35
N GLY A 459 13.99 -20.94 36.90
CA GLY A 459 14.54 -20.94 35.53
C GLY A 459 13.69 -20.20 34.49
N VAL A 460 12.51 -19.71 34.85
CA VAL A 460 11.64 -18.95 33.95
C VAL A 460 12.20 -17.55 33.73
N ARG A 461 12.30 -17.15 32.45
CA ARG A 461 12.67 -15.79 32.07
C ARG A 461 11.55 -14.82 32.40
N SER A 462 11.92 -13.73 33.05
CA SER A 462 10.99 -12.70 33.48
C SER A 462 11.49 -11.30 33.11
N MET A 463 10.57 -10.37 32.89
CA MET A 463 10.88 -8.96 32.69
C MET A 463 10.01 -8.11 33.61
N ILE A 464 10.62 -7.24 34.40
CA ILE A 464 9.94 -6.19 35.16
C ILE A 464 9.89 -4.95 34.27
N ILE A 465 8.74 -4.30 34.16
CA ILE A 465 8.58 -3.06 33.39
C ILE A 465 7.88 -2.01 34.26
N VAL A 466 8.48 -0.82 34.36
CA VAL A 466 7.91 0.35 35.06
C VAL A 466 8.13 1.63 34.25
N ASP A 467 7.25 2.62 34.42
CA ASP A 467 7.54 4.01 34.08
C ASP A 467 8.47 4.60 35.17
N ALA A 468 9.47 5.39 34.79
CA ALA A 468 10.33 6.09 35.76
C ALA A 468 9.57 7.16 36.54
N VAL A 469 8.73 7.91 35.82
CA VAL A 469 7.80 8.91 36.35
C VAL A 469 6.44 8.62 35.74
N TYR A 470 5.44 8.36 36.59
CA TYR A 470 4.12 7.95 36.10
C TYR A 470 3.34 9.16 35.59
N SER A 471 2.88 9.05 34.34
CA SER A 471 2.39 10.19 33.57
C SER A 471 1.10 10.85 34.08
N MET A 472 0.34 10.14 34.94
CA MET A 472 -0.90 10.64 35.53
C MET A 472 -0.67 11.34 36.87
N ASP A 473 0.14 10.74 37.73
CA ASP A 473 0.26 11.14 39.13
C ASP A 473 1.55 11.92 39.41
N GLY A 474 2.56 11.81 38.55
CA GLY A 474 3.80 12.57 38.63
C GLY A 474 4.76 12.13 39.74
N ASP A 475 4.49 10.98 40.36
CA ASP A 475 5.34 10.27 41.31
C ASP A 475 6.45 9.48 40.59
N VAL A 476 7.48 9.09 41.36
CA VAL A 476 8.70 8.46 40.85
C VAL A 476 8.77 6.99 41.29
N ALA A 477 9.11 6.09 40.38
CA ALA A 477 9.26 4.67 40.71
C ALA A 477 10.39 4.43 41.74
N PRO A 478 10.21 3.49 42.69
CA PRO A 478 11.18 3.22 43.75
C PRO A 478 12.36 2.37 43.24
N LEU A 479 13.17 2.93 42.32
CA LEU A 479 14.16 2.21 41.52
C LEU A 479 15.09 1.30 42.34
N ARG A 480 15.63 1.80 43.47
CA ARG A 480 16.53 0.98 44.32
C ARG A 480 15.87 -0.30 44.82
N LYS A 481 14.60 -0.24 45.21
CA LYS A 481 13.84 -1.42 45.65
C LYS A 481 13.57 -2.38 44.48
N LEU A 482 13.28 -1.85 43.30
CA LEU A 482 13.06 -2.66 42.09
C LEU A 482 14.33 -3.40 41.66
N ILE A 483 15.48 -2.73 41.73
CA ILE A 483 16.81 -3.33 41.52
C ILE A 483 17.06 -4.47 42.51
N GLU A 484 16.84 -4.22 43.81
CA GLU A 484 17.00 -5.25 44.84
C GLU A 484 16.11 -6.48 44.60
N VAL A 485 14.87 -6.26 44.15
CA VAL A 485 13.96 -7.36 43.81
C VAL A 485 14.47 -8.10 42.59
N ARG A 486 14.80 -7.42 41.48
CA ARG A 486 15.36 -8.05 40.28
C ARG A 486 16.58 -8.92 40.62
N ASP A 487 17.51 -8.41 41.42
CA ASP A 487 18.78 -9.10 41.74
C ASP A 487 18.59 -10.38 42.56
N ARG A 488 17.47 -10.53 43.29
CA ARG A 488 17.11 -11.78 43.96
C ARG A 488 16.64 -12.86 42.98
N HIS A 489 16.20 -12.48 41.77
CA HIS A 489 15.57 -13.36 40.79
C HIS A 489 16.42 -13.47 39.52
N LEU A 490 17.40 -14.39 39.52
CA LEU A 490 18.49 -14.51 38.52
C LEU A 490 18.10 -14.42 37.03
N ASN A 491 16.90 -14.87 36.64
CA ASN A 491 16.45 -14.85 35.24
C ASN A 491 15.49 -13.68 34.94
N THR A 492 15.67 -12.57 35.66
CA THR A 492 14.80 -11.39 35.58
C THR A 492 15.59 -10.18 35.12
N ILE A 493 15.08 -9.47 34.11
CA ILE A 493 15.61 -8.18 33.67
C ILE A 493 14.65 -7.04 34.03
N LEU A 494 15.19 -5.84 34.20
CA LEU A 494 14.43 -4.62 34.48
C LEU A 494 14.46 -3.67 33.29
N MET A 495 13.28 -3.33 32.80
CA MET A 495 13.05 -2.28 31.80
C MET A 495 12.39 -1.07 32.47
N VAL A 496 12.92 0.12 32.20
CA VAL A 496 12.37 1.39 32.74
C VAL A 496 12.12 2.38 31.60
N ASP A 497 10.91 2.95 31.56
CA ASP A 497 10.52 4.02 30.63
C ASP A 497 10.79 5.40 31.24
N GLU A 498 11.86 6.04 30.78
CA GLU A 498 12.39 7.33 31.24
C GLU A 498 11.78 8.52 30.47
N ALA A 499 10.65 8.34 29.78
CA ALA A 499 10.11 9.39 28.92
C ALA A 499 9.81 10.71 29.66
N HIS A 500 9.44 10.64 30.95
CA HIS A 500 9.09 11.80 31.78
C HIS A 500 10.21 12.28 32.71
N SER A 501 11.32 11.57 32.78
CA SER A 501 12.44 11.84 33.68
C SER A 501 13.67 12.40 32.96
N VAL A 502 13.89 12.06 31.68
CA VAL A 502 15.02 12.58 30.90
C VAL A 502 15.00 14.10 30.83
N GLY A 503 16.12 14.71 31.20
CA GLY A 503 16.31 16.16 31.33
C GLY A 503 15.67 16.79 32.57
N VAL A 504 14.89 16.03 33.36
CA VAL A 504 14.15 16.51 34.54
C VAL A 504 14.75 15.97 35.84
N LEU A 505 14.89 14.64 35.94
CA LEU A 505 15.45 13.98 37.11
C LEU A 505 16.97 13.87 37.05
N GLY A 506 17.60 13.92 38.22
CA GLY A 506 19.05 13.90 38.38
C GLY A 506 19.68 15.29 38.25
N THR A 507 20.86 15.45 38.84
CA THR A 507 21.55 16.75 38.89
C THR A 507 21.92 17.26 37.49
N ARG A 508 22.31 16.37 36.57
CA ARG A 508 22.59 16.68 35.16
C ARG A 508 21.41 16.42 34.24
N GLY A 509 20.29 15.92 34.76
CA GLY A 509 19.10 15.63 33.98
C GLY A 509 19.20 14.31 33.23
N ARG A 510 19.98 13.35 33.71
CA ARG A 510 20.17 12.06 33.02
C ARG A 510 19.06 11.06 33.29
N GLY A 511 18.09 11.38 34.14
CA GLY A 511 16.95 10.49 34.43
C GLY A 511 17.08 9.77 35.77
N ILE A 512 16.36 8.66 35.91
CA ILE A 512 16.14 7.99 37.20
C ILE A 512 17.40 7.32 37.75
N GLU A 513 18.30 6.81 36.91
CA GLU A 513 19.54 6.21 37.40
C GLU A 513 20.43 7.24 38.10
N GLU A 514 20.53 8.45 37.54
CA GLU A 514 21.28 9.56 38.17
C GLU A 514 20.57 10.05 39.44
N HIS A 515 19.24 10.12 39.43
CA HIS A 515 18.47 10.55 40.61
C HIS A 515 18.70 9.65 41.83
N PHE A 516 18.90 8.34 41.62
CA PHE A 516 19.16 7.38 42.69
C PHE A 516 20.63 6.98 42.85
N ASP A 517 21.57 7.65 42.17
CA ASP A 517 23.01 7.33 42.17
C ASP A 517 23.33 5.86 41.82
N CYS A 518 22.68 5.33 40.79
CA CYS A 518 22.77 3.92 40.38
C CYS A 518 22.90 3.76 38.86
N VAL A 519 23.67 4.63 38.23
CA VAL A 519 24.00 4.57 36.80
C VAL A 519 24.51 3.19 36.42
N GLY A 520 23.98 2.62 35.34
CA GLY A 520 24.38 1.31 34.86
C GLY A 520 23.55 0.14 35.40
N GLN A 521 22.60 0.38 36.32
CA GLN A 521 21.87 -0.70 36.99
C GLN A 521 20.61 -1.16 36.26
N ILE A 522 20.03 -0.40 35.33
CA ILE A 522 18.85 -0.80 34.54
C ILE A 522 19.30 -1.58 33.30
N ASP A 523 18.66 -2.71 32.99
CA ASP A 523 19.03 -3.57 31.86
C ASP A 523 18.59 -2.97 30.51
N VAL A 524 17.37 -2.43 30.47
CA VAL A 524 16.75 -1.84 29.29
C VAL A 524 16.20 -0.47 29.63
N LEU A 525 16.92 0.59 29.27
CA LEU A 525 16.45 1.95 29.44
C LEU A 525 15.71 2.40 28.19
N MET A 526 14.42 2.71 28.31
CA MET A 526 13.62 3.24 27.21
C MET A 526 13.41 4.74 27.39
N GLY A 527 13.47 5.52 26.32
CA GLY A 527 12.95 6.88 26.35
C GLY A 527 12.37 7.37 25.03
N THR A 528 11.81 8.58 25.07
CA THR A 528 11.22 9.26 23.91
C THR A 528 11.99 10.53 23.56
N LEU A 529 11.98 10.88 22.27
CA LEU A 529 12.49 12.16 21.77
C LEU A 529 11.40 13.23 21.67
N SER A 530 10.21 13.01 22.23
CA SER A 530 9.00 13.82 21.98
C SER A 530 8.44 14.57 23.18
N LYS A 531 9.24 14.74 24.24
CA LYS A 531 8.85 15.40 25.50
C LYS A 531 9.84 16.51 25.82
N THR A 532 10.76 16.28 26.76
CA THR A 532 11.84 17.22 27.07
C THR A 532 12.64 17.58 25.82
N ILE A 533 12.98 16.56 25.03
CA ILE A 533 13.54 16.72 23.69
C ILE A 533 12.39 17.08 22.73
N PRO A 534 12.48 18.19 21.97
CA PRO A 534 11.37 18.69 21.16
C PRO A 534 11.35 18.05 19.76
N CYS A 535 11.35 16.72 19.66
CA CYS A 535 11.49 15.98 18.41
C CYS A 535 10.44 14.86 18.28
N GLN A 536 10.60 14.00 17.28
CA GLN A 536 9.90 12.72 17.17
C GLN A 536 10.92 11.59 17.32
N GLY A 537 10.49 10.41 17.74
CA GLY A 537 11.36 9.26 17.90
C GLY A 537 11.33 8.66 19.30
N GLY A 538 11.93 7.49 19.42
CA GLY A 538 12.17 6.79 20.68
C GLY A 538 13.56 6.18 20.67
N TYR A 539 14.05 5.76 21.82
CA TYR A 539 15.35 5.11 21.91
C TYR A 539 15.36 4.06 23.00
N ILE A 540 16.33 3.15 22.87
CA ILE A 540 16.67 2.16 23.89
C ILE A 540 18.16 2.30 24.15
N VAL A 541 18.53 2.28 25.42
CA VAL A 541 19.92 2.33 25.90
C VAL A 541 20.18 1.10 26.76
N GLY A 542 21.35 0.50 26.60
CA GLY A 542 21.75 -0.66 27.38
C GLY A 542 23.14 -1.15 27.00
N SER A 543 23.37 -2.45 27.14
CA SER A 543 24.61 -3.09 26.71
C SER A 543 24.73 -3.14 25.19
N GLN A 544 25.96 -3.18 24.68
CA GLN A 544 26.23 -3.34 23.25
C GLN A 544 25.58 -4.61 22.70
N GLU A 545 25.63 -5.71 23.46
CA GLU A 545 25.00 -6.98 23.10
C GLU A 545 23.48 -6.86 22.92
N LEU A 546 22.79 -6.19 23.85
CA LEU A 546 21.36 -5.93 23.76
C LEU A 546 21.04 -5.11 22.49
N ILE A 547 21.78 -4.03 22.27
CA ILE A 547 21.53 -3.13 21.15
C ILE A 547 21.75 -3.84 19.81
N ASP A 548 22.81 -4.64 19.67
CA ASP A 548 23.06 -5.41 18.46
C ASP A 548 22.00 -6.49 18.24
N TYR A 549 21.56 -7.17 19.31
CA TYR A 549 20.44 -8.11 19.24
C TYR A 549 19.17 -7.44 18.70
N LEU A 550 18.83 -6.25 19.24
CA LEU A 550 17.66 -5.49 18.80
C LEU A 550 17.77 -5.05 17.34
N ARG A 551 18.95 -4.63 16.85
CA ARG A 551 19.15 -4.26 15.43
C ARG A 551 18.78 -5.39 14.47
N TYR A 552 19.01 -6.64 14.87
CA TYR A 552 18.74 -7.81 14.03
C TYR A 552 17.40 -8.50 14.29
N LYS A 553 16.73 -8.21 15.42
CA LYS A 553 15.48 -8.91 15.80
C LYS A 553 14.28 -8.00 16.01
N ALA A 554 14.46 -6.75 16.38
CA ALA A 554 13.36 -5.84 16.65
C ALA A 554 12.60 -5.48 15.36
N ARG A 555 11.43 -6.08 15.16
CA ARG A 555 10.64 -5.90 13.94
C ARG A 555 10.25 -4.43 13.70
N GLY A 556 9.95 -3.70 14.77
CA GLY A 556 9.64 -2.27 14.71
C GLY A 556 10.83 -1.39 14.32
N PHE A 557 12.07 -1.91 14.41
CA PHE A 557 13.27 -1.27 13.86
C PHE A 557 13.51 -1.70 12.40
N ILE A 558 13.45 -3.01 12.12
CA ILE A 558 13.79 -3.58 10.81
C ILE A 558 12.80 -3.18 9.71
N PHE A 559 11.50 -3.12 10.03
CA PHE A 559 10.42 -2.91 9.06
C PHE A 559 9.76 -1.53 9.16
N SER A 560 10.38 -0.60 9.88
CA SER A 560 9.97 0.81 9.93
C SER A 560 10.98 1.68 9.20
N ALA A 561 10.49 2.73 8.54
CA ALA A 561 11.36 3.77 7.99
C ALA A 561 12.24 4.35 9.10
N ALA A 562 13.47 4.72 8.73
CA ALA A 562 14.39 5.41 9.64
C ALA A 562 13.81 6.74 10.14
N LEU A 563 14.33 7.21 11.28
CA LEU A 563 14.07 8.57 11.74
C LEU A 563 14.46 9.59 10.65
N SER A 564 13.78 10.73 10.57
CA SER A 564 14.22 11.79 9.65
C SER A 564 15.61 12.29 10.08
N PRO A 565 16.55 12.53 9.15
CA PRO A 565 17.86 13.11 9.48
C PRO A 565 17.72 14.50 10.12
N VAL A 566 16.67 15.25 9.78
CA VAL A 566 16.33 16.54 10.42
C VAL A 566 16.06 16.34 11.90
N THR A 567 15.21 15.38 12.23
CA THR A 567 14.86 15.03 13.61
C THR A 567 16.06 14.45 14.35
N ALA A 568 16.91 13.66 13.68
CA ALA A 568 18.09 13.09 14.31
C ALA A 568 19.10 14.17 14.73
N ALA A 569 19.37 15.14 13.85
CA ALA A 569 20.24 16.27 14.14
C ALA A 569 19.67 17.19 15.24
N ALA A 570 18.37 17.49 15.18
CA ALA A 570 17.69 18.29 16.20
C ALA A 570 17.76 17.62 17.58
N ALA A 571 17.50 16.31 17.65
CA ALA A 571 17.58 15.55 18.90
C ALA A 571 19.01 15.52 19.45
N GLN A 572 20.02 15.36 18.58
CA GLN A 572 21.42 15.40 19.00
C GLN A 572 21.80 16.78 19.57
N ALA A 573 21.37 17.86 18.93
CA ALA A 573 21.58 19.22 19.44
C ALA A 573 20.84 19.45 20.77
N ALA A 574 19.63 18.92 20.91
CA ALA A 574 18.84 19.02 22.14
C ALA A 574 19.56 18.37 23.34
N LEU A 575 20.20 17.20 23.15
CA LEU A 575 20.99 16.57 24.21
C LEU A 575 22.12 17.50 24.69
N LYS A 576 22.83 18.16 23.78
CA LYS A 576 23.88 19.13 24.13
C LYS A 576 23.33 20.33 24.90
N VAL A 577 22.16 20.83 24.51
CA VAL A 577 21.49 21.93 25.22
C VAL A 577 21.08 21.48 26.63
N ILE A 578 20.58 20.24 26.79
CA ILE A 578 20.25 19.67 28.10
C ILE A 578 21.50 19.55 28.98
N GLU A 579 22.64 19.17 28.43
CA GLU A 579 23.91 19.09 29.18
C GLU A 579 24.44 20.47 29.59
N ASN A 580 24.39 21.45 28.69
CA ASN A 580 25.03 22.76 28.89
C ASN A 580 24.14 23.76 29.65
N GLU A 581 22.83 23.76 29.38
CA GLU A 581 21.89 24.74 29.93
C GLU A 581 20.86 24.11 30.89
N GLY A 582 20.84 22.78 30.98
CA GLY A 582 19.78 22.06 31.68
C GLY A 582 19.75 22.32 33.18
N GLU A 583 20.88 22.60 33.83
CA GLU A 583 20.90 22.86 35.28
C GLU A 583 20.05 24.09 35.65
N ALA A 584 20.28 25.21 34.95
CA ALA A 584 19.51 26.43 35.16
C ALA A 584 18.02 26.21 34.82
N ARG A 585 17.74 25.52 33.71
CA ARG A 585 16.36 25.23 33.27
C ARG A 585 15.62 24.31 34.24
N ARG A 586 16.26 23.25 34.75
CA ARG A 586 15.71 22.34 35.78
C ARG A 586 15.48 23.06 37.10
N THR A 587 16.43 23.91 37.52
CA THR A 587 16.28 24.71 38.73
C THR A 587 15.04 25.60 38.64
N GLN A 588 14.86 26.29 37.51
CA GLN A 588 13.66 27.09 37.27
C GLN A 588 12.38 26.23 37.20
N LEU A 589 12.44 25.08 36.55
CA LEU A 589 11.32 24.13 36.48
C LEU A 589 10.86 23.71 37.88
N MET A 590 11.78 23.25 38.73
CA MET A 590 11.45 22.81 40.08
C MET A 590 10.98 23.96 40.97
N ALA A 591 11.54 25.17 40.81
CA ALA A 591 11.01 26.36 41.48
C ALA A 591 9.55 26.64 41.08
N ASN A 592 9.21 26.50 39.79
CA ASN A 592 7.84 26.66 39.31
C ASN A 592 6.91 25.57 39.85
N VAL A 593 7.38 24.31 39.89
CA VAL A 593 6.62 23.18 40.45
C VAL A 593 6.32 23.42 41.92
N HIS A 594 7.34 23.72 42.74
CA HIS A 594 7.15 23.97 44.18
C HIS A 594 6.21 25.15 44.43
N TYR A 595 6.35 26.23 43.65
CA TYR A 595 5.43 27.36 43.73
C TYR A 595 4.01 26.95 43.38
N PHE A 596 3.79 26.26 42.26
CA PHE A 596 2.46 25.89 41.79
C PHE A 596 1.77 24.90 42.73
N VAL A 597 2.47 23.84 43.14
CA VAL A 597 1.97 22.83 44.10
C VAL A 597 1.65 23.47 45.45
N GLY A 598 2.58 24.28 45.99
CA GLY A 598 2.37 24.95 47.27
C GLY A 598 1.14 25.86 47.24
N ARG A 599 0.94 26.63 46.17
CA ARG A 599 -0.24 27.48 46.00
C ARG A 599 -1.53 26.68 45.86
N LEU A 600 -1.52 25.54 45.16
CA LEU A 600 -2.70 24.67 45.05
C LEU A 600 -3.09 24.04 46.40
N GLN A 601 -2.10 23.55 47.14
CA GLN A 601 -2.32 22.94 48.45
C GLN A 601 -2.79 23.98 49.49
N GLU A 602 -2.27 25.21 49.45
CA GLU A 602 -2.77 26.33 50.27
C GLU A 602 -4.26 26.64 50.03
N GLU A 603 -4.72 26.51 48.77
CA GLU A 603 -6.13 26.67 48.39
C GLU A 603 -6.97 25.40 48.63
N GLY A 604 -6.37 24.34 49.17
CA GLY A 604 -7.06 23.09 49.54
C GLY A 604 -7.22 22.05 48.43
N PHE A 605 -6.53 22.21 47.30
CA PHE A 605 -6.54 21.19 46.24
C PHE A 605 -5.63 19.99 46.60
N ASP A 606 -6.10 18.80 46.26
CA ASP A 606 -5.37 17.54 46.40
C ASP A 606 -4.48 17.31 45.15
N THR A 607 -3.17 17.32 45.36
CA THR A 607 -2.15 17.15 44.30
C THR A 607 -1.49 15.78 44.31
N GLY A 608 -2.01 14.82 45.08
CA GLY A 608 -1.38 13.51 45.27
C GLY A 608 0.07 13.59 45.77
N ASP A 609 0.84 12.56 45.46
CA ASP A 609 2.26 12.40 45.84
C ASP A 609 3.21 12.85 44.73
N THR A 610 2.83 13.87 43.94
CA THR A 610 3.67 14.35 42.84
C THR A 610 5.02 14.89 43.32
N GLU A 611 6.09 14.50 42.62
CA GLU A 611 7.46 14.95 42.87
C GLU A 611 8.08 15.64 41.65
N THR A 612 7.30 15.82 40.57
CA THR A 612 7.81 16.20 39.25
C THR A 612 7.03 17.33 38.61
N ALA A 613 7.35 17.64 37.34
CA ALA A 613 6.65 18.64 36.54
C ALA A 613 5.25 18.21 36.07
N ILE A 614 4.76 17.05 36.51
CA ILE A 614 3.39 16.56 36.29
C ILE A 614 2.65 16.71 37.59
N VAL A 615 1.77 17.71 37.70
CA VAL A 615 1.02 17.99 38.92
C VAL A 615 -0.44 17.63 38.68
N PRO A 616 -0.95 16.51 39.22
CA PRO A 616 -2.37 16.21 39.14
C PRO A 616 -3.14 17.18 40.04
N VAL A 617 -4.37 17.48 39.65
CA VAL A 617 -5.35 18.18 40.50
C VAL A 617 -6.56 17.26 40.60
N VAL A 618 -6.72 16.62 41.75
CA VAL A 618 -7.76 15.60 41.92
C VAL A 618 -9.12 16.26 42.09
N LEU A 619 -9.97 16.09 41.08
CA LEU A 619 -11.36 16.50 41.13
C LEU A 619 -12.22 15.32 41.59
N ARG A 620 -12.84 15.45 42.76
CA ARG A 620 -13.82 14.48 43.25
C ARG A 620 -15.20 14.94 42.81
N SER A 621 -16.01 14.04 42.26
CA SER A 621 -17.44 14.30 42.16
C SER A 621 -18.04 14.22 43.57
N GLU A 622 -18.97 15.12 43.88
CA GLU A 622 -19.82 14.99 45.08
C GLU A 622 -20.52 13.63 45.15
#